data_AF-A0AAW8CJ61-F1
#
_entry.id   AF-A0AAW8CJ61-F1
#
_cell.length_a   1.000
_cell.length_b   1.000
_cell.length_c   1.000
_cell.angle_alpha   90.00
_cell.angle_beta   90.00
_cell.angle_gamma   90.00
#
_symmetry.space_group_name_H-M   'P 1'
#
loop_
_entity.id
_entity.type
_entity.pdbx_description
1 polymer ?
#
loop_
_entity_poly.entity_id
_entity_poly.type
_entity_poly.pdbx_seq_one_letter_code
_entity_poly.pdbx_strand_id
1 'polypeptide(L)'
;MSNYKKLGDYISKIDKKNKDLSVTNLKGLSMTKEFRESTSNTVGTDMSKYRIVDQWHFACDFMSTIRVHAFPVVLNTEIEPVLVSPAYPVFKVNDHNKLDPEYLMMWFRRSEFDRYADFKCDGAIRGGFGWEDLCEVELPIPSIEKQREIVNEYNTVVNRIKLNEQLNQKLEETAQALYKHWFVDFEFPNEDGQPYKSSGGKMVYNEELDKEVSLGWKVSDYENTVSFTTGKLNSNSAVEDGKYPFFTRSAETFKD
;
A
#
# COMPACT_ATOMS: atom_id res chain seq x y z
N MET A 1 -13.80 27.68 -22.61
CA MET A 1 -13.54 26.44 -23.36
C MET A 1 -13.04 25.41 -22.36
N SER A 2 -13.52 24.18 -22.40
CA SER A 2 -13.03 23.12 -21.52
C SER A 2 -11.55 22.84 -21.87
N ASN A 3 -10.65 22.90 -20.89
CA ASN A 3 -9.21 22.59 -21.06
C ASN A 3 -8.94 21.08 -21.11
N TYR A 4 -9.98 20.27 -21.29
CA TYR A 4 -9.92 18.82 -21.30
C TYR A 4 -9.57 18.33 -22.70
N LYS A 5 -8.75 17.29 -22.77
CA LYS A 5 -8.30 16.69 -24.02
C LYS A 5 -8.48 15.18 -23.95
N LYS A 6 -8.77 14.55 -25.09
CA LYS A 6 -8.88 13.10 -25.19
C LYS A 6 -7.51 12.46 -24.97
N LEU A 7 -7.46 11.48 -24.08
CA LEU A 7 -6.24 10.78 -23.73
C LEU A 7 -5.66 9.99 -24.92
N GLY A 8 -6.53 9.46 -25.78
CA GLY A 8 -6.15 8.69 -26.97
C GLY A 8 -5.21 9.44 -27.93
N ASP A 9 -5.25 10.77 -27.95
CA ASP A 9 -4.35 11.60 -28.77
C ASP A 9 -2.90 11.60 -28.23
N TYR A 10 -2.70 11.20 -26.97
CA TYR A 10 -1.44 11.30 -26.25
C TYR A 10 -0.80 9.95 -25.92
N ILE A 11 -1.52 8.83 -26.11
CA ILE A 11 -1.03 7.48 -25.78
C ILE A 11 -1.07 6.53 -26.98
N SER A 12 -0.26 5.47 -26.95
CA SER A 12 -0.29 4.39 -27.96
C SER A 12 -0.02 3.02 -27.35
N LYS A 13 -0.65 1.98 -27.90
CA LYS A 13 -0.39 0.58 -27.51
C LYS A 13 1.03 0.17 -27.88
N ILE A 14 1.60 -0.67 -27.05
CA ILE A 14 2.87 -1.37 -27.27
C ILE A 14 2.59 -2.87 -27.28
N ASP A 15 3.04 -3.54 -28.35
CA ASP A 15 3.03 -5.01 -28.47
C ASP A 15 4.46 -5.54 -28.60
N LYS A 16 5.29 -5.22 -27.59
CA LYS A 16 6.66 -5.73 -27.47
C LYS A 16 6.65 -7.02 -26.67
N LYS A 17 6.94 -8.14 -27.32
CA LYS A 17 7.01 -9.48 -26.72
C LYS A 17 8.45 -9.89 -26.43
N ASN A 18 8.64 -10.70 -25.40
CA ASN A 18 9.95 -11.18 -24.93
C ASN A 18 10.54 -12.32 -25.78
N LYS A 19 10.53 -12.18 -27.11
CA LYS A 19 10.86 -13.26 -28.07
C LYS A 19 12.26 -13.84 -27.89
N ASP A 20 13.22 -13.02 -27.47
CA ASP A 20 14.62 -13.38 -27.24
C ASP A 20 14.89 -13.85 -25.81
N LEU A 21 13.87 -13.85 -24.94
CA LEU A 21 13.96 -14.21 -23.53
C LEU A 21 14.96 -13.35 -22.74
N SER A 22 15.23 -12.13 -23.20
CA SER A 22 16.18 -11.21 -22.57
C SER A 22 15.71 -10.66 -21.21
N VAL A 23 14.39 -10.60 -20.99
CA VAL A 23 13.80 -10.10 -19.75
C VAL A 23 13.22 -11.25 -18.93
N THR A 24 13.67 -11.40 -17.68
CA THR A 24 13.26 -12.49 -16.78
C THR A 24 12.42 -12.01 -15.58
N ASN A 25 12.39 -10.70 -15.33
CA ASN A 25 11.74 -10.10 -14.17
C ASN A 25 10.20 -10.07 -14.32
N LEU A 26 9.55 -11.19 -14.03
CA LEU A 26 8.09 -11.34 -14.13
C LEU A 26 7.37 -10.69 -12.94
N LYS A 27 6.47 -9.76 -13.23
CA LYS A 27 5.62 -9.09 -12.23
C LYS A 27 4.13 -9.22 -12.55
N GLY A 28 3.33 -9.23 -11.49
CA GLY A 28 1.90 -8.99 -11.55
C GLY A 28 1.59 -7.50 -11.34
N LEU A 29 0.31 -7.16 -11.53
CA LEU A 29 -0.23 -5.85 -11.18
C LEU A 29 -0.94 -5.95 -9.82
N SER A 30 -0.81 -4.92 -8.99
CA SER A 30 -1.52 -4.79 -7.70
C SER A 30 -2.73 -3.84 -7.80
N MET A 31 -3.60 -3.89 -6.80
CA MET A 31 -4.72 -2.93 -6.65
C MET A 31 -4.25 -1.56 -6.14
N THR A 32 -3.07 -1.50 -5.53
CA THR A 32 -2.39 -0.25 -5.15
C THR A 32 -1.66 0.40 -6.32
N LYS A 33 -1.86 -0.10 -7.56
CA LYS A 33 -1.28 0.42 -8.80
C LYS A 33 0.26 0.35 -8.78
N GLU A 34 0.78 -0.76 -8.30
CA GLU A 34 2.21 -1.09 -8.22
C GLU A 34 2.49 -2.47 -8.83
N PHE A 35 3.74 -2.69 -9.25
CA PHE A 35 4.19 -4.04 -9.58
C PHE A 35 4.29 -4.89 -8.33
N ARG A 36 3.83 -6.14 -8.42
CA ARG A 36 3.99 -7.14 -7.36
C ARG A 36 4.78 -8.33 -7.86
N GLU A 37 5.50 -8.99 -6.97
CA GLU A 37 6.13 -10.27 -7.29
C GLU A 37 5.06 -11.25 -7.80
N SER A 38 5.38 -11.94 -8.89
CA SER A 38 4.49 -12.95 -9.44
C SER A 38 4.54 -14.19 -8.53
N THR A 39 3.40 -14.53 -7.94
CA THR A 39 3.21 -15.79 -7.18
C THR A 39 2.85 -16.97 -8.08
N SER A 40 2.74 -16.75 -9.40
CA SER A 40 2.36 -17.78 -10.36
C SER A 40 3.49 -18.79 -10.58
N ASN A 41 3.15 -20.07 -10.63
CA ASN A 41 4.10 -21.11 -11.01
C ASN A 41 4.54 -20.91 -12.47
N THR A 42 5.83 -20.63 -12.67
CA THR A 42 6.42 -20.34 -13.99
C THR A 42 6.98 -21.59 -14.68
N VAL A 43 7.00 -22.74 -14.01
CA VAL A 43 7.52 -24.00 -14.56
C VAL A 43 6.70 -24.42 -15.78
N GLY A 44 7.38 -24.56 -16.92
CA GLY A 44 6.75 -24.93 -18.20
C GLY A 44 6.02 -23.79 -18.91
N THR A 45 6.09 -22.56 -18.39
CA THR A 45 5.47 -21.38 -19.03
C THR A 45 6.41 -20.78 -20.09
N ASP A 46 5.89 -20.56 -21.28
CA ASP A 46 6.61 -19.91 -22.38
C ASP A 46 6.65 -18.39 -22.18
N MET A 47 7.76 -17.90 -21.62
CA MET A 47 7.99 -16.48 -21.36
C MET A 47 8.14 -15.65 -22.64
N SER A 48 8.33 -16.26 -23.81
CA SER A 48 8.47 -15.53 -25.07
C SER A 48 7.20 -14.79 -25.50
N LYS A 49 6.05 -15.25 -24.99
CA LYS A 49 4.72 -14.68 -25.27
C LYS A 49 4.37 -13.50 -24.37
N TYR A 50 5.08 -13.35 -23.25
CA TYR A 50 4.84 -12.28 -22.29
C TYR A 50 5.30 -10.93 -22.84
N ARG A 51 4.69 -9.86 -22.33
CA ARG A 51 4.93 -8.51 -22.81
C ARG A 51 5.98 -7.81 -21.96
N ILE A 52 6.83 -7.04 -22.63
CA ILE A 52 7.87 -6.23 -21.99
C ILE A 52 7.29 -4.84 -21.70
N VAL A 53 7.49 -4.39 -20.46
CA VAL A 53 7.19 -3.04 -19.97
C VAL A 53 8.52 -2.34 -19.71
N ASP A 54 8.98 -1.56 -20.69
CA ASP A 54 10.17 -0.72 -20.57
C ASP A 54 9.89 0.47 -19.63
N GLN A 55 10.94 1.24 -19.29
CA GLN A 55 10.79 2.49 -18.55
C GLN A 55 9.77 3.43 -19.23
N TRP A 56 8.92 4.06 -18.42
CA TRP A 56 7.83 4.95 -18.82
C TRP A 56 6.69 4.30 -19.60
N HIS A 57 6.64 2.96 -19.65
CA HIS A 57 5.49 2.24 -20.15
C HIS A 57 4.54 1.88 -19.01
N PHE A 58 3.27 1.81 -19.37
CA PHE A 58 2.19 1.37 -18.50
C PHE A 58 1.79 -0.06 -18.83
N ALA A 59 1.43 -0.83 -17.83
CA ALA A 59 0.69 -2.08 -17.98
C ALA A 59 -0.64 -1.99 -17.24
N CYS A 60 -1.71 -2.49 -17.83
CA CYS A 60 -3.04 -2.40 -17.25
C CYS A 60 -3.84 -3.71 -17.39
N ASP A 61 -4.84 -3.87 -16.54
CA ASP A 61 -5.79 -4.98 -16.59
C ASP A 61 -7.22 -4.45 -16.78
N PHE A 62 -7.65 -4.34 -18.03
CA PHE A 62 -9.01 -3.95 -18.36
C PHE A 62 -10.07 -4.97 -17.89
N MET A 63 -9.71 -6.25 -17.79
CA MET A 63 -10.67 -7.34 -17.53
C MET A 63 -11.13 -7.36 -16.08
N SER A 64 -10.25 -7.01 -15.14
CA SER A 64 -10.57 -7.07 -13.72
C SER A 64 -11.33 -5.85 -13.20
N THR A 65 -11.41 -4.75 -13.95
CA THR A 65 -11.93 -3.44 -13.48
C THR A 65 -13.27 -3.57 -12.75
N ILE A 66 -14.26 -4.24 -13.34
CA ILE A 66 -15.59 -4.44 -12.76
C ILE A 66 -15.59 -5.35 -11.51
N ARG A 67 -14.67 -6.30 -11.44
CA ARG A 67 -14.57 -7.25 -10.32
C ARG A 67 -13.92 -6.63 -9.10
N VAL A 68 -13.01 -5.68 -9.32
CA VAL A 68 -12.19 -5.07 -8.27
C VAL A 68 -12.58 -3.62 -7.98
N HIS A 69 -13.57 -3.09 -8.71
CA HIS A 69 -14.08 -1.72 -8.57
C HIS A 69 -12.98 -0.65 -8.65
N ALA A 70 -11.95 -0.90 -9.46
CA ALA A 70 -10.80 -0.02 -9.67
C ALA A 70 -10.11 -0.33 -11.00
N PHE A 71 -9.44 0.65 -11.61
CA PHE A 71 -8.65 0.45 -12.82
C PHE A 71 -7.23 0.00 -12.48
N PRO A 72 -6.86 -1.28 -12.65
CA PRO A 72 -5.52 -1.76 -12.36
C PRO A 72 -4.59 -1.28 -13.45
N VAL A 73 -3.71 -0.36 -13.11
CA VAL A 73 -2.68 0.19 -14.00
C VAL A 73 -1.43 0.46 -13.20
N VAL A 74 -0.29 0.20 -13.81
CA VAL A 74 1.03 0.45 -13.21
C VAL A 74 1.90 1.15 -14.23
N LEU A 75 2.80 2.00 -13.75
CA LEU A 75 3.84 2.65 -14.55
C LEU A 75 5.19 2.06 -14.15
N ASN A 76 6.02 1.69 -15.12
CA ASN A 76 7.42 1.36 -14.85
C ASN A 76 8.26 2.65 -14.82
N THR A 77 8.73 3.04 -13.63
CA THR A 77 9.65 4.18 -13.45
C THR A 77 11.12 3.75 -13.49
N GLU A 78 11.38 2.45 -13.34
CA GLU A 78 12.73 1.89 -13.29
C GLU A 78 13.31 1.72 -14.69
N ILE A 79 14.64 1.79 -14.78
CA ILE A 79 15.36 1.60 -16.04
C ILE A 79 15.21 0.16 -16.54
N GLU A 80 15.21 -0.78 -15.59
CA GLU A 80 15.08 -2.20 -15.87
C GLU A 80 13.68 -2.54 -16.38
N PRO A 81 13.57 -3.24 -17.53
CA PRO A 81 12.28 -3.67 -18.03
C PRO A 81 11.66 -4.76 -17.16
N VAL A 82 10.33 -4.76 -17.13
CA VAL A 82 9.53 -5.75 -16.41
C VAL A 82 8.75 -6.61 -17.41
N LEU A 83 8.59 -7.89 -17.09
CA LEU A 83 7.78 -8.81 -17.86
C LEU A 83 6.38 -8.94 -17.24
N VAL A 84 5.34 -8.87 -18.06
CA VAL A 84 3.94 -9.00 -17.61
C VAL A 84 3.14 -9.98 -18.48
N SER A 85 2.06 -10.52 -17.91
CA SER A 85 1.18 -11.48 -18.60
C SER A 85 0.76 -11.00 -19.98
N PRO A 86 0.66 -11.88 -21.00
CA PRO A 86 0.13 -11.52 -22.32
C PRO A 86 -1.26 -10.87 -22.27
N ALA A 87 -2.02 -11.13 -21.21
CA ALA A 87 -3.35 -10.60 -20.97
C ALA A 87 -3.38 -9.09 -20.63
N TYR A 88 -2.28 -8.53 -20.12
CA TYR A 88 -2.20 -7.12 -19.73
C TYR A 88 -1.74 -6.27 -20.91
N PRO A 89 -2.57 -5.36 -21.44
CA PRO A 89 -2.11 -4.45 -22.48
C PRO A 89 -1.06 -3.49 -21.92
N VAL A 90 -0.06 -3.23 -22.77
CA VAL A 90 1.02 -2.29 -22.49
C VAL A 90 0.80 -1.07 -23.38
N PHE A 91 0.99 0.12 -22.84
CA PHE A 91 0.93 1.36 -23.60
C PHE A 91 1.96 2.36 -23.10
N LYS A 92 2.17 3.42 -23.88
CA LYS A 92 3.07 4.51 -23.51
C LYS A 92 2.45 5.86 -23.81
N VAL A 93 3.03 6.90 -23.23
CA VAL A 93 2.80 8.27 -23.69
C VAL A 93 3.63 8.52 -24.95
N ASN A 94 3.03 9.17 -25.94
CA ASN A 94 3.63 9.39 -27.26
C ASN A 94 4.74 10.44 -27.22
N ASP A 95 4.55 11.51 -26.44
CA ASP A 95 5.46 12.66 -26.34
C ASP A 95 5.50 13.17 -24.90
N HIS A 96 6.61 12.92 -24.21
CA HIS A 96 6.82 13.30 -22.81
C HIS A 96 6.98 14.82 -22.62
N ASN A 97 7.07 15.61 -23.69
CA ASN A 97 7.02 17.07 -23.62
C ASN A 97 5.58 17.62 -23.73
N LYS A 98 4.60 16.74 -23.97
CA LYS A 98 3.17 17.11 -24.02
C LYS A 98 2.39 16.54 -22.85
N LEU A 99 2.67 15.30 -22.48
CA LEU A 99 2.07 14.63 -21.34
C LEU A 99 3.17 13.92 -20.56
N ASP A 100 3.30 14.23 -19.28
CA ASP A 100 4.24 13.55 -18.41
C ASP A 100 3.65 12.18 -17.98
N PRO A 101 4.36 11.05 -18.15
CA PRO A 101 3.89 9.75 -17.67
C PRO A 101 3.57 9.75 -16.17
N GLU A 102 4.35 10.43 -15.33
CA GLU A 102 4.08 10.50 -13.90
C GLU A 102 2.81 11.31 -13.60
N TYR A 103 2.56 12.38 -14.35
CA TYR A 103 1.33 13.15 -14.23
C TYR A 103 0.11 12.29 -14.58
N LEU A 104 0.20 11.51 -15.66
CA LEU A 104 -0.85 10.57 -16.05
C LEU A 104 -1.06 9.49 -14.98
N MET A 105 0.03 8.94 -14.42
CA MET A 105 -0.04 7.94 -13.36
C MET A 105 -0.68 8.52 -12.08
N MET A 106 -0.32 9.74 -11.68
CA MET A 106 -0.95 10.46 -10.59
C MET A 106 -2.46 10.59 -10.82
N TRP A 107 -2.88 10.90 -12.05
CA TRP A 107 -4.30 10.96 -12.42
C TRP A 107 -5.00 9.62 -12.25
N PHE A 108 -4.38 8.53 -12.69
CA PHE A 108 -4.92 7.19 -12.54
C PHE A 108 -4.98 6.70 -11.09
N ARG A 109 -4.15 7.24 -10.19
CA ARG A 109 -4.17 6.89 -8.75
C ARG A 109 -5.36 7.48 -8.00
N ARG A 110 -6.12 8.38 -8.61
CA ARG A 110 -7.28 9.00 -7.97
C ARG A 110 -8.46 8.04 -7.89
N SER A 111 -9.13 8.02 -6.74
CA SER A 111 -10.37 7.25 -6.56
C SER A 111 -11.51 7.74 -7.46
N GLU A 112 -11.50 9.01 -7.92
CA GLU A 112 -12.41 9.47 -8.98
C GLU A 112 -12.23 8.70 -10.27
N PHE A 113 -10.98 8.41 -10.66
CA PHE A 113 -10.70 7.70 -11.90
C PHE A 113 -11.14 6.24 -11.81
N ASP A 114 -10.89 5.61 -10.66
CA ASP A 114 -11.37 4.24 -10.39
C ASP A 114 -12.89 4.15 -10.46
N ARG A 115 -13.60 5.07 -9.81
CA ARG A 115 -15.07 5.17 -9.90
C ARG A 115 -15.56 5.41 -11.33
N TYR A 116 -14.87 6.26 -12.09
CA TYR A 116 -15.20 6.52 -13.49
C TYR A 116 -15.04 5.25 -14.34
N ALA A 117 -13.92 4.55 -14.21
CA ALA A 117 -13.65 3.33 -14.96
C ALA A 117 -14.66 2.21 -14.60
N ASP A 118 -14.98 2.06 -13.32
CA ASP A 118 -15.99 1.10 -12.84
C ASP A 118 -17.39 1.42 -13.39
N PHE A 119 -17.81 2.69 -13.31
CA PHE A 119 -19.09 3.14 -13.87
C PHE A 119 -19.18 2.89 -15.39
N LYS A 120 -18.07 3.08 -16.12
CA LYS A 120 -18.01 2.82 -17.56
C LYS A 120 -18.14 1.32 -17.89
N CYS A 121 -17.74 0.42 -16.99
CA CYS A 121 -17.97 -1.01 -17.14
C CYS A 121 -19.47 -1.37 -17.12
N ASP A 122 -20.26 -0.73 -16.25
CA ASP A 122 -21.69 -1.02 -16.04
C ASP A 122 -22.56 -0.59 -17.25
N GLY A 123 -22.19 0.51 -17.91
CA GLY A 123 -22.89 1.01 -19.10
C GLY A 123 -22.66 0.19 -20.38
N ALA A 124 -21.73 -0.77 -20.39
CA ALA A 124 -21.40 -1.55 -21.56
C ALA A 124 -22.21 -2.85 -21.62
N ILE A 125 -23.04 -3.02 -22.66
CA ILE A 125 -23.84 -4.26 -22.92
C ILE A 125 -22.95 -5.53 -23.00
N ARG A 126 -21.65 -5.37 -23.26
CA ARG A 126 -20.64 -6.45 -23.27
C ARG A 126 -19.58 -6.37 -22.16
N GLY A 127 -19.79 -5.52 -21.15
CA GLY A 127 -19.08 -5.51 -19.87
C GLY A 127 -17.57 -5.27 -19.96
N GLY A 128 -17.13 -4.03 -19.88
CA GLY A 128 -15.72 -3.72 -19.62
C GLY A 128 -15.33 -2.30 -19.95
N PHE A 129 -14.34 -1.78 -19.21
CA PHE A 129 -13.59 -0.58 -19.55
C PHE A 129 -12.43 -1.02 -20.44
N GLY A 130 -12.55 -0.79 -21.76
CA GLY A 130 -11.56 -1.24 -22.74
C GLY A 130 -10.50 -0.19 -23.08
N TRP A 131 -9.64 -0.51 -24.05
CA TRP A 131 -8.67 0.45 -24.58
C TRP A 131 -9.36 1.65 -25.23
N GLU A 132 -10.42 1.38 -26.00
CA GLU A 132 -11.16 2.40 -26.71
C GLU A 132 -11.83 3.36 -25.71
N ASP A 133 -12.35 2.85 -24.59
CA ASP A 133 -12.86 3.68 -23.49
C ASP A 133 -11.76 4.51 -22.83
N LEU A 134 -10.56 3.94 -22.63
CA LEU A 134 -9.42 4.67 -22.11
C LEU A 134 -8.99 5.81 -23.06
N CYS A 135 -9.02 5.58 -24.37
CA CYS A 135 -8.72 6.62 -25.35
C CYS A 135 -9.74 7.78 -25.34
N GLU A 136 -11.01 7.48 -25.04
CA GLU A 136 -12.08 8.49 -24.93
C GLU A 136 -12.08 9.22 -23.58
N VAL A 137 -11.25 8.83 -22.61
CA VAL A 137 -11.08 9.58 -21.36
C VAL A 137 -10.64 11.00 -21.67
N GLU A 138 -11.35 11.96 -21.09
CA GLU A 138 -10.96 13.37 -21.14
C GLU A 138 -10.37 13.81 -19.81
N LEU A 139 -9.19 14.42 -19.85
CA LEU A 139 -8.52 14.97 -18.66
C LEU A 139 -7.81 16.29 -18.98
N PRO A 140 -7.59 17.17 -18.00
CA PRO A 140 -6.86 18.41 -18.22
C PRO A 140 -5.39 18.11 -18.52
N ILE A 141 -4.88 18.61 -19.65
CA ILE A 141 -3.47 18.48 -20.02
C ILE A 141 -2.86 19.89 -20.10
N PRO A 142 -2.39 20.45 -18.96
CA PRO A 142 -1.75 21.77 -18.90
C PRO A 142 -0.36 21.73 -19.55
N SER A 143 0.41 22.83 -19.50
CA SER A 143 1.78 22.84 -20.00
C SER A 143 2.66 21.82 -19.26
N ILE A 144 3.70 21.32 -19.92
CA ILE A 144 4.56 20.28 -19.33
C ILE A 144 5.26 20.76 -18.05
N GLU A 145 5.60 22.05 -17.98
CA GLU A 145 6.16 22.67 -16.78
C GLU A 145 5.18 22.59 -15.61
N LYS A 146 3.89 22.88 -15.86
CA LYS A 146 2.87 22.79 -14.81
C LYS A 146 2.59 21.35 -14.40
N GLN A 147 2.63 20.41 -15.34
CA GLN A 147 2.49 18.98 -15.02
C GLN A 147 3.61 18.53 -14.07
N ARG A 148 4.86 18.87 -14.39
CA ARG A 148 6.03 18.53 -13.56
C ARG A 148 6.01 19.20 -12.19
N GLU A 149 5.57 20.45 -12.11
CA GLU A 149 5.36 21.14 -10.83
C GLU A 149 4.38 20.37 -9.94
N ILE A 150 3.22 19.99 -10.49
CA ILE A 150 2.19 19.23 -9.76
C ILE A 150 2.72 17.86 -9.32
N VAL A 151 3.41 17.14 -10.21
CA VAL A 151 4.01 15.83 -9.89
C VAL A 151 5.03 15.96 -8.76
N ASN A 152 5.86 17.00 -8.78
CA ASN A 152 6.86 17.22 -7.74
C ASN A 152 6.22 17.51 -6.37
N GLU A 153 5.17 18.33 -6.33
CA GLU A 153 4.40 18.59 -5.10
C GLU A 153 3.76 17.30 -4.57
N TYR A 154 3.11 16.55 -5.45
CA TYR A 154 2.50 15.26 -5.11
C TYR A 154 3.52 14.26 -4.54
N ASN A 155 4.63 14.04 -5.26
CA ASN A 155 5.68 13.11 -4.83
C ASN A 155 6.34 13.57 -3.53
N THR A 156 6.47 14.88 -3.28
CA THR A 156 6.97 15.39 -2.00
C THR A 156 6.10 14.94 -0.82
N VAL A 157 4.77 15.02 -0.96
CA VAL A 157 3.83 14.58 0.08
C VAL A 157 3.85 13.06 0.24
N VAL A 158 3.80 12.31 -0.87
CA VAL A 158 3.83 10.83 -0.85
C VAL A 158 5.10 10.31 -0.20
N ASN A 159 6.26 10.89 -0.53
CA ASN A 159 7.54 10.49 0.07
C ASN A 159 7.60 10.78 1.57
N ARG A 160 7.00 11.88 2.03
CA ARG A 160 6.90 12.19 3.48
C ARG A 160 6.03 11.18 4.21
N ILE A 161 4.90 10.78 3.63
CA ILE A 161 4.02 9.75 4.20
C ILE A 161 4.79 8.43 4.33
N LYS A 162 5.42 7.97 3.25
CA LYS A 162 6.22 6.73 3.24
C LYS A 162 7.36 6.76 4.26
N LEU A 163 8.04 7.89 4.41
CA LEU A 163 9.09 8.06 5.43
C LEU A 163 8.53 7.96 6.84
N ASN A 164 7.37 8.57 7.12
CA ASN A 164 6.72 8.49 8.43
C ASN A 164 6.25 7.08 8.75
N GLU A 165 5.70 6.35 7.78
CA GLU A 165 5.33 4.93 7.94
C GLU A 165 6.55 4.06 8.30
N GLN A 166 7.68 4.26 7.60
CA GLN A 166 8.94 3.57 7.92
C GLN A 166 9.46 3.91 9.32
N LEU A 167 9.32 5.18 9.75
CA LEU A 167 9.71 5.59 11.10
C LEU A 167 8.81 4.92 12.16
N ASN A 168 7.50 4.89 11.94
CA ASN A 168 6.56 4.22 12.83
C ASN A 168 6.87 2.74 12.97
N GLN A 169 7.14 2.05 11.86
CA GLN A 169 7.54 0.64 11.89
C GLN A 169 8.82 0.43 12.72
N LYS A 170 9.87 1.25 12.52
CA LYS A 170 11.11 1.15 13.31
C LYS A 170 10.89 1.45 14.79
N LEU A 171 10.03 2.40 15.12
CA LEU A 171 9.65 2.70 16.51
C LEU A 171 8.93 1.52 17.15
N GLU A 172 8.02 0.87 16.42
CA GLU A 172 7.34 -0.33 16.88
C GLU A 172 8.32 -1.49 17.10
N GLU A 173 9.20 -1.78 16.13
CA GLU A 173 10.26 -2.79 16.25
C GLU A 173 11.16 -2.52 17.46
N THR A 174 11.52 -1.25 17.69
CA THR A 174 12.34 -0.85 18.84
C THR A 174 11.58 -1.03 20.16
N ALA A 175 10.29 -0.67 20.20
CA ALA A 175 9.46 -0.85 21.39
C ALA A 175 9.26 -2.33 21.73
N GLN A 176 9.03 -3.17 20.72
CA GLN A 176 8.93 -4.63 20.89
C GLN A 176 10.26 -5.23 21.38
N ALA A 177 11.39 -4.78 20.81
CA ALA A 177 12.71 -5.21 21.25
C ALA A 177 12.99 -4.80 22.71
N LEU A 178 12.66 -3.56 23.10
CA LEU A 178 12.78 -3.10 24.49
C LEU A 178 11.87 -3.88 25.43
N TYR A 179 10.62 -4.10 25.05
CA TYR A 179 9.68 -4.89 25.85
C TYR A 179 10.22 -6.31 26.09
N LYS A 180 10.72 -6.96 25.03
CA LYS A 180 11.33 -8.29 25.15
C LYS A 180 12.56 -8.24 26.06
N HIS A 181 13.47 -7.30 25.83
CA HIS A 181 14.69 -7.16 26.61
C HIS A 181 14.38 -6.94 28.11
N TRP A 182 13.41 -6.09 28.43
CA TRP A 182 13.09 -5.77 29.82
C TRP A 182 12.22 -6.81 30.50
N PHE A 183 11.19 -7.34 29.83
CA PHE A 183 10.13 -8.10 30.49
C PHE A 183 10.10 -9.58 30.14
N VAL A 184 10.91 -10.00 29.15
CA VAL A 184 11.11 -11.42 28.81
C VAL A 184 12.52 -11.85 29.21
N ASP A 185 13.52 -11.04 28.87
CA ASP A 185 14.92 -11.34 29.18
C ASP A 185 15.34 -10.84 30.58
N PHE A 186 14.49 -10.04 31.24
CA PHE A 186 14.71 -9.44 32.57
C PHE A 186 15.92 -8.50 32.66
N GLU A 187 16.22 -7.78 31.58
CA GLU A 187 17.32 -6.83 31.47
C GLU A 187 16.84 -5.37 31.61
N PHE A 188 15.77 -5.13 32.36
CA PHE A 188 15.36 -3.77 32.73
C PHE A 188 16.48 -3.08 33.53
N PRO A 189 16.60 -1.74 33.47
CA PRO A 189 17.67 -1.03 34.16
C PRO A 189 17.53 -1.16 35.69
N ASN A 190 18.64 -1.50 36.36
CA ASN A 190 18.77 -1.42 37.82
C ASN A 190 18.99 0.04 38.29
N GLU A 191 19.25 0.26 39.58
CA GLU A 191 19.45 1.60 40.15
C GLU A 191 20.59 2.40 39.48
N ASP A 192 21.60 1.70 38.97
CA ASP A 192 22.75 2.29 38.26
C ASP A 192 22.52 2.41 36.74
N GLY A 193 21.32 2.07 36.25
CA GLY A 193 20.98 2.06 34.83
C GLY A 193 21.57 0.90 34.02
N GLN A 194 22.11 -0.12 34.70
CA GLN A 194 22.69 -1.31 34.05
C GLN A 194 21.65 -2.43 33.88
N PRO A 195 21.85 -3.36 32.92
CA PRO A 195 20.94 -4.49 32.71
C PRO A 195 20.80 -5.37 33.97
N TYR A 196 19.58 -5.54 34.49
CA TYR A 196 19.34 -6.17 35.79
C TYR A 196 19.90 -7.59 35.89
N LYS A 197 19.48 -8.50 35.00
CA LYS A 197 19.88 -9.92 35.07
C LYS A 197 21.38 -10.09 34.84
N SER A 198 21.94 -9.43 33.82
CA SER A 198 23.36 -9.54 33.49
C SER A 198 24.28 -8.89 34.55
N SER A 199 23.82 -7.88 35.28
CA SER A 199 24.56 -7.27 36.40
C SER A 199 24.39 -7.99 37.74
N GLY A 200 23.95 -9.26 37.73
CA GLY A 200 23.83 -10.07 38.95
C GLY A 200 22.51 -9.89 39.71
N GLY A 201 21.48 -9.37 39.04
CA GLY A 201 20.13 -9.28 39.58
C GLY A 201 19.61 -10.64 40.05
N LYS A 202 18.98 -10.67 41.23
CA LYS A 202 18.48 -11.91 41.83
C LYS A 202 17.24 -12.40 41.08
N MET A 203 17.28 -13.66 40.63
CA MET A 203 16.17 -14.38 40.00
C MET A 203 15.65 -15.47 40.93
N VAL A 204 14.35 -15.72 40.91
CA VAL A 204 13.67 -16.74 41.71
C VAL A 204 12.73 -17.52 40.79
N TYR A 205 12.73 -18.86 40.91
CA TYR A 205 11.81 -19.70 40.16
C TYR A 205 10.37 -19.51 40.67
N ASN A 206 9.45 -19.24 39.76
CA ASN A 206 8.03 -19.11 40.04
C ASN A 206 7.31 -20.35 39.47
N GLU A 207 6.73 -21.16 40.36
CA GLU A 207 6.06 -22.42 40.00
C GLU A 207 4.79 -22.21 39.16
N GLU A 208 4.06 -21.11 39.38
CA GLU A 208 2.82 -20.81 38.67
C GLU A 208 3.06 -20.43 37.20
N LEU A 209 4.14 -19.69 36.92
CA LEU A 209 4.53 -19.31 35.56
C LEU A 209 5.51 -20.30 34.90
N ASP A 210 5.94 -21.34 35.62
CA ASP A 210 6.96 -22.31 35.21
C ASP A 210 8.23 -21.64 34.63
N LYS A 211 8.71 -20.57 35.29
CA LYS A 211 9.89 -19.82 34.83
C LYS A 211 10.57 -19.03 35.95
N GLU A 212 11.82 -18.66 35.73
CA GLU A 212 12.53 -17.70 36.59
C GLU A 212 12.03 -16.27 36.37
N VAL A 213 11.80 -15.54 37.47
CA VAL A 213 11.40 -14.13 37.48
C VAL A 213 12.29 -13.33 38.44
N SER A 214 12.35 -12.00 38.29
CA SER A 214 13.13 -11.16 39.20
C SER A 214 12.59 -11.18 40.63
N LEU A 215 13.48 -11.15 41.61
CA LEU A 215 13.14 -11.10 43.03
C LEU A 215 12.19 -9.92 43.33
N GLY A 216 11.05 -10.21 43.96
CA GLY A 216 10.04 -9.22 44.33
C GLY A 216 8.84 -9.14 43.37
N TRP A 217 8.95 -9.75 42.19
CA TRP A 217 7.80 -9.92 41.29
C TRP A 217 6.89 -11.03 41.81
N LYS A 218 5.57 -10.83 41.66
CA LYS A 218 4.54 -11.75 42.14
C LYS A 218 3.46 -11.88 41.08
N VAL A 219 2.85 -13.06 41.01
CA VAL A 219 1.63 -13.26 40.23
C VAL A 219 0.46 -12.79 41.07
N SER A 220 -0.48 -12.09 40.43
CA SER A 220 -1.70 -11.61 41.06
C SER A 220 -2.81 -11.52 40.03
N ASP A 221 -4.02 -11.90 40.42
CA ASP A 221 -5.19 -11.70 39.57
C ASP A 221 -5.49 -10.21 39.41
N TYR A 222 -5.91 -9.84 38.21
CA TYR A 222 -6.17 -8.45 37.84
C TYR A 222 -7.23 -7.80 38.77
N GLU A 223 -8.25 -8.56 39.19
CA GLU A 223 -9.30 -8.13 40.11
C GLU A 223 -8.81 -7.70 41.49
N ASN A 224 -7.66 -8.23 41.93
CA ASN A 224 -7.06 -7.89 43.21
C ASN A 224 -6.22 -6.61 43.14
N THR A 225 -5.88 -6.16 41.92
CA THR A 225 -4.95 -5.04 41.70
C THR A 225 -5.64 -3.79 41.18
N VAL A 226 -6.74 -3.92 40.43
CA VAL A 226 -7.45 -2.78 39.84
C VAL A 226 -8.95 -2.87 40.00
N SER A 227 -9.61 -1.72 40.11
CA SER A 227 -11.08 -1.63 40.12
C SER A 227 -11.63 -1.57 38.70
N PHE A 228 -12.58 -2.45 38.37
CA PHE A 228 -13.27 -2.43 37.09
C PHE A 228 -14.53 -1.56 37.12
N THR A 229 -14.73 -0.79 36.05
CA THR A 229 -15.99 -0.05 35.80
C THR A 229 -16.43 -0.27 34.38
N THR A 230 -17.73 -0.49 34.17
CA THR A 230 -18.32 -0.63 32.83
C THR A 230 -18.94 0.68 32.35
N GLY A 231 -18.79 0.98 31.06
CA GLY A 231 -19.45 2.11 30.42
C GLY A 231 -20.98 1.93 30.44
N LYS A 232 -21.72 2.96 30.85
CA LYS A 232 -23.18 2.92 31.00
C LYS A 232 -23.96 3.46 29.81
N LEU A 233 -23.28 4.15 28.90
CA LEU A 233 -23.89 4.91 27.81
C LEU A 233 -23.59 4.25 26.46
N ASN A 234 -24.49 4.45 25.49
CA ASN A 234 -24.30 3.98 24.12
C ASN A 234 -23.92 5.13 23.18
N SER A 235 -23.70 4.82 21.89
CA SER A 235 -23.30 5.78 20.86
C SER A 235 -24.23 6.98 20.72
N ASN A 236 -25.52 6.85 21.08
CA ASN A 236 -26.48 7.96 21.02
C ASN A 236 -26.24 9.02 22.11
N SER A 237 -25.37 8.73 23.08
CA SER A 237 -24.97 9.68 24.13
C SER A 237 -23.73 10.50 23.75
N ALA A 238 -23.14 10.24 22.58
CA ALA A 238 -22.02 11.03 22.08
C ALA A 238 -22.49 12.44 21.72
N VAL A 239 -21.68 13.43 22.10
CA VAL A 239 -21.89 14.84 21.75
C VAL A 239 -20.79 15.23 20.78
N GLU A 240 -21.18 15.67 19.58
CA GLU A 240 -20.25 16.24 18.60
C GLU A 240 -19.56 17.46 19.23
N ASP A 241 -18.23 17.52 19.13
CA ASP A 241 -17.37 18.51 19.81
C ASP A 241 -17.56 18.58 21.34
N GLY A 242 -17.96 17.46 21.96
CA GLY A 242 -18.09 17.35 23.40
C GLY A 242 -16.77 17.64 24.13
N LYS A 243 -16.86 18.19 25.34
CA LYS A 243 -15.70 18.51 26.20
C LYS A 243 -14.79 17.30 26.47
N TYR A 244 -15.34 16.09 26.45
CA TYR A 244 -14.62 14.85 26.72
C TYR A 244 -14.80 13.87 25.55
N PRO A 245 -13.74 13.18 25.13
CA PRO A 245 -13.84 12.13 24.11
C PRO A 245 -14.75 10.99 24.61
N PHE A 246 -15.67 10.55 23.76
CA PHE A 246 -16.59 9.47 24.05
C PHE A 246 -16.15 8.20 23.31
N PHE A 247 -15.79 7.17 24.06
CA PHE A 247 -15.31 5.90 23.50
C PHE A 247 -16.41 4.84 23.56
N THR A 248 -16.73 4.23 22.42
CA THR A 248 -17.58 3.04 22.34
C THR A 248 -16.77 1.84 21.88
N ARG A 249 -17.39 0.66 21.86
CA ARG A 249 -16.83 -0.50 21.16
C ARG A 249 -16.62 -0.14 19.68
N SER A 250 -15.52 -0.63 19.11
CA SER A 250 -15.24 -0.54 17.67
C SER A 250 -16.40 -1.13 16.87
N ALA A 251 -16.73 -0.52 15.73
CA ALA A 251 -17.70 -1.07 14.77
C ALA A 251 -17.15 -2.33 14.07
N GLU A 252 -15.83 -2.45 13.96
CA GLU A 252 -15.14 -3.58 13.35
C GLU A 252 -14.45 -4.43 14.43
N THR A 253 -14.71 -5.73 14.42
CA THR A 253 -13.98 -6.69 15.26
C THR A 253 -12.54 -6.75 14.76
N PHE A 254 -11.56 -6.56 15.64
CA PHE A 254 -10.16 -6.85 15.35
C PHE A 254 -10.07 -8.32 14.90
N LYS A 255 -9.55 -8.56 13.70
CA LYS A 255 -9.30 -9.91 13.19
C LYS A 255 -7.78 -10.09 13.21
N ASP A 256 -7.33 -10.97 14.10
CA ASP A 256 -5.96 -11.49 14.12
C ASP A 256 -5.65 -12.30 12.85
#